data_AF-L7CA85-F1
#
_entry.id   AF-L7CA85-F1
#
_cell.length_a   1.000
_cell.length_b   1.000
_cell.length_c   1.000
_cell.angle_alpha   90.00
_cell.angle_beta   90.00
_cell.angle_gamma   90.00
#
_symmetry.space_group_name_H-M   'P 1'
#
loop_
_entity.id
_entity.type
_entity.pdbx_description
1 polymer ?
#
loop_
_entity_poly.entity_id
_entity_poly.type
_entity_poly.pdbx_seq_one_letter_code
_entity_poly.pdbx_strand_id
1 'polypeptide(L)'
;MADALLRGGKVDESIPHYEKAIKQSPELRPYLWQYGIALFFAGRFDDGRELFEVHRRVNPNDVENAAWHFLCEAKANDIESARKLLLPAPGDRRVPMSEILDRLSGGDGTQIEAAVKAIDHPTSKQSARFYADLYLGLIADAENKPDEAQRFMRRAAETPMTHYMADVARVYADHLQSSSKPVER
;
A
#
# COMPACT_ATOMS: atom_id res chain seq x y z
N MET A 1 -5.04 18.23 5.99
CA MET A 1 -3.84 18.94 5.48
C MET A 1 -2.74 17.94 5.14
N ALA A 2 -2.27 17.14 6.10
CA ALA A 2 -1.26 16.10 5.85
C ALA A 2 -1.70 15.09 4.77
N ASP A 3 -2.92 14.60 4.88
CA ASP A 3 -3.58 13.71 3.92
C ASP A 3 -3.67 14.31 2.51
N ALA A 4 -4.07 15.57 2.39
CA ALA A 4 -4.18 16.27 1.11
C ALA A 4 -2.81 16.48 0.45
N LEU A 5 -1.79 16.81 1.24
CA LEU A 5 -0.40 16.93 0.76
C LEU A 5 0.10 15.58 0.22
N LEU A 6 -0.11 14.50 0.98
CA LEU A 6 0.27 13.16 0.54
C LEU A 6 -0.45 12.75 -0.76
N ARG A 7 -1.77 12.96 -0.85
CA ARG A 7 -2.56 12.68 -2.08
C ARG A 7 -2.12 13.53 -3.27
N GLY A 8 -1.48 14.67 -3.03
CA GLY A 8 -0.88 15.52 -4.06
C GLY A 8 0.59 15.19 -4.37
N GLY A 9 1.13 14.08 -3.86
CA GLY A 9 2.53 13.68 -4.06
C GLY A 9 3.55 14.47 -3.24
N LYS A 10 3.10 15.37 -2.37
CA LYS A 10 3.95 16.21 -1.52
C LYS A 10 4.29 15.48 -0.21
N VAL A 11 5.01 14.37 -0.36
CA VAL A 11 5.32 13.43 0.73
C VAL A 11 6.04 14.13 1.88
N ASP A 12 7.16 14.82 1.58
CA ASP A 12 7.98 15.49 2.61
C ASP A 12 7.23 16.60 3.34
N GLU A 13 6.36 17.35 2.63
CA GLU A 13 5.52 18.39 3.24
C GLU A 13 4.46 17.77 4.17
N SER A 14 4.01 16.55 3.92
CA SER A 14 2.95 15.89 4.71
C SER A 14 3.42 15.43 6.09
N ILE A 15 4.67 14.97 6.22
CA ILE A 15 5.21 14.32 7.41
C ILE A 15 5.19 15.23 8.65
N PRO A 16 5.67 16.49 8.61
CA PRO A 16 5.65 17.38 9.77
C PRO A 16 4.24 17.62 10.33
N HIS A 17 3.21 17.55 9.49
CA HIS A 17 1.83 17.68 9.95
C HIS A 17 1.33 16.45 10.71
N TYR A 18 1.71 15.24 10.30
CA TYR A 18 1.41 14.03 11.07
C TYR A 18 2.17 14.01 12.41
N GLU A 19 3.46 14.35 12.40
CA GLU A 19 4.29 14.40 13.60
C GLU A 19 3.77 15.44 14.60
N LYS A 20 3.35 16.61 14.12
CA LYS A 20 2.70 17.62 14.96
C LYS A 20 1.40 17.12 15.57
N ALA A 21 0.57 16.40 14.81
CA ALA A 21 -0.68 15.84 15.32
C ALA A 21 -0.42 14.82 16.44
N ILE A 22 0.55 13.92 16.25
CA ILE A 22 0.95 12.93 17.27
C ILE A 22 1.55 13.61 18.50
N LYS A 23 2.33 14.69 18.33
CA LYS A 23 2.90 15.44 19.45
C LYS A 23 1.81 16.12 20.30
N GLN A 24 0.72 16.54 19.69
CA GLN A 24 -0.41 17.15 20.38
C GLN A 24 -1.32 16.11 21.04
N SER A 25 -1.53 14.99 20.37
CA SER A 25 -2.38 13.88 20.80
C SER A 25 -1.74 12.54 20.44
N PRO A 26 -0.89 11.98 21.33
CA PRO A 26 -0.20 10.72 21.09
C PRO A 26 -1.14 9.54 20.80
N GLU A 27 -2.36 9.59 21.34
CA GLU A 27 -3.44 8.62 21.14
C GLU A 27 -3.93 8.53 19.69
N LEU A 28 -3.62 9.51 18.84
CA LEU A 28 -3.93 9.47 17.41
C LEU A 28 -3.02 8.53 16.62
N ARG A 29 -1.82 8.20 17.14
CA ARG A 29 -0.82 7.40 16.40
C ARG A 29 -1.40 6.11 15.80
N PRO A 30 -2.19 5.28 16.52
CA PRO A 30 -2.79 4.09 15.94
C PRO A 30 -3.80 4.35 14.83
N TYR A 31 -4.33 5.56 14.67
CA TYR A 31 -5.35 5.87 13.66
C TYR A 31 -4.79 6.53 12.40
N LEU A 32 -3.52 6.95 12.42
CA LEU A 32 -2.85 7.68 11.34
C LEU A 32 -2.13 6.74 10.36
N TRP A 33 -2.81 5.71 9.84
CA TRP A 33 -2.20 4.77 8.88
C TRP A 33 -1.66 5.47 7.62
N GLN A 34 -2.25 6.61 7.23
CA GLN A 34 -1.76 7.44 6.13
C GLN A 34 -0.34 7.98 6.37
N TYR A 35 0.04 8.20 7.64
CA TYR A 35 1.40 8.59 7.98
C TYR A 35 2.39 7.45 7.67
N GLY A 36 1.98 6.19 7.83
CA GLY A 36 2.80 5.03 7.47
C GLY A 36 3.10 4.98 5.98
N ILE A 37 2.11 5.31 5.16
CA ILE A 37 2.26 5.46 3.70
C ILE A 37 3.20 6.63 3.37
N ALA A 38 3.07 7.77 4.05
CA ALA A 38 3.99 8.90 3.87
C ALA A 38 5.43 8.51 4.23
N LEU A 39 5.62 7.79 5.34
CA LEU A 39 6.93 7.31 5.79
C LEU A 39 7.55 6.33 4.78
N PHE A 40 6.74 5.45 4.19
CA PHE A 40 7.18 4.58 3.10
C PHE A 40 7.75 5.39 1.93
N PHE A 41 7.00 6.36 1.41
CA PHE A 41 7.48 7.16 0.27
C PHE A 41 8.69 8.03 0.59
N ALA A 42 8.88 8.40 1.87
CA ALA A 42 10.07 9.09 2.35
C ALA A 42 11.27 8.16 2.63
N GLY A 43 11.15 6.85 2.38
CA GLY A 43 12.19 5.86 2.66
C GLY A 43 12.38 5.54 4.14
N ARG A 44 11.48 6.01 5.02
CA ARG A 44 11.49 5.75 6.47
C ARG A 44 10.74 4.45 6.77
N PHE A 45 11.24 3.36 6.20
CA PHE A 45 10.55 2.06 6.20
C PHE A 45 10.35 1.48 7.60
N ASP A 46 11.35 1.55 8.48
CA ASP A 46 11.23 1.07 9.86
C ASP A 46 10.14 1.81 10.65
N ASP A 47 10.08 3.14 10.51
CA ASP A 47 9.05 3.94 11.16
C ASP A 47 7.64 3.60 10.63
N GLY A 48 7.53 3.38 9.31
CA GLY A 48 6.29 2.96 8.66
C GLY A 48 5.82 1.59 9.17
N ARG A 49 6.75 0.63 9.25
CA ARG A 49 6.50 -0.72 9.78
C ARG A 49 5.95 -0.67 11.21
N GLU A 50 6.62 0.05 12.11
CA GLU A 50 6.17 0.18 13.51
C GLU A 50 4.77 0.80 13.57
N LEU A 51 4.49 1.79 12.72
CA LEU A 51 3.18 2.43 12.72
C LEU A 51 2.06 1.47 12.30
N PHE A 52 2.27 0.62 11.29
CA PHE A 52 1.29 -0.37 10.86
C PHE A 52 1.08 -1.49 11.89
N GLU A 53 2.12 -1.84 12.66
CA GLU A 53 2.00 -2.75 13.81
C GLU A 53 1.11 -2.16 14.91
N VAL A 54 1.23 -0.85 15.15
CA VAL A 54 0.36 -0.14 16.10
C VAL A 54 -1.06 0.02 15.55
N HIS A 55 -1.23 0.36 14.26
CA HIS A 55 -2.53 0.51 13.61
C HIS A 55 -3.36 -0.78 13.64
N ARG A 56 -2.72 -1.94 13.47
CA ARG A 56 -3.39 -3.23 13.55
C ARG A 56 -4.19 -3.42 14.86
N ARG A 57 -3.80 -2.77 15.96
CA ARG A 57 -4.53 -2.86 17.24
C ARG A 57 -5.94 -2.27 17.18
N VAL A 58 -6.16 -1.29 16.30
CA VAL A 58 -7.48 -0.66 16.10
C VAL A 58 -8.22 -1.21 14.89
N ASN A 59 -7.51 -1.77 13.91
CA ASN A 59 -8.10 -2.40 12.74
C ASN A 59 -7.40 -3.74 12.39
N PRO A 60 -7.71 -4.83 13.11
CA PRO A 60 -6.95 -6.08 13.02
C PRO A 60 -7.20 -6.90 11.76
N ASN A 61 -8.22 -6.55 10.97
CA ASN A 61 -8.69 -7.33 9.82
C ASN A 61 -8.37 -6.64 8.49
N ASP A 62 -7.65 -5.52 8.50
CA ASP A 62 -7.35 -4.76 7.30
C ASP A 62 -6.14 -5.33 6.55
N VAL A 63 -6.41 -5.92 5.39
CA VAL A 63 -5.37 -6.45 4.52
C VAL A 63 -4.52 -5.32 3.93
N GLU A 64 -5.06 -4.10 3.77
CA GLU A 64 -4.26 -2.95 3.29
C GLU A 64 -3.14 -2.64 4.28
N ASN A 65 -3.43 -2.59 5.58
CA ASN A 65 -2.44 -2.43 6.63
C ASN A 65 -1.36 -3.53 6.59
N ALA A 66 -1.76 -4.79 6.41
CA ALA A 66 -0.81 -5.89 6.28
C ALA A 66 0.08 -5.76 5.03
N ALA A 67 -0.48 -5.33 3.91
CA ALA A 67 0.26 -5.11 2.67
C ALA A 67 1.29 -3.98 2.79
N TRP A 68 0.90 -2.85 3.39
CA TRP A 68 1.83 -1.73 3.60
C TRP A 68 2.92 -2.02 4.62
N HIS A 69 2.60 -2.75 5.70
CA HIS A 69 3.60 -3.28 6.64
C HIS A 69 4.61 -4.19 5.93
N PHE A 70 4.10 -5.14 5.15
CA PHE A 70 4.90 -6.08 4.37
C PHE A 70 5.85 -5.36 3.41
N LEU A 71 5.35 -4.34 2.71
CA LEU A 71 6.16 -3.54 1.79
C LEU A 71 7.28 -2.80 2.53
N CYS A 72 6.99 -2.18 3.68
CA CYS A 72 8.01 -1.52 4.49
C CYS A 72 9.09 -2.51 4.94
N GLU A 73 8.70 -3.68 5.45
CA GLU A 73 9.64 -4.72 5.86
C GLU A 73 10.49 -5.22 4.70
N ALA A 74 9.89 -5.44 3.52
CA ALA A 74 10.60 -5.88 2.33
C ALA A 74 11.62 -4.85 1.82
N LYS A 75 11.31 -3.55 1.92
CA LYS A 75 12.22 -2.47 1.51
C LYS A 75 13.30 -2.16 2.56
N ALA A 76 13.00 -2.34 3.85
CA ALA A 76 13.99 -2.17 4.92
C ALA A 76 14.98 -3.34 4.95
N ASN A 77 14.48 -4.55 4.75
CA ASN A 77 15.22 -5.79 4.88
C ASN A 77 15.14 -6.59 3.56
N ASP A 78 14.28 -7.60 3.52
CA ASP A 78 14.10 -8.46 2.36
C ASP A 78 12.71 -9.11 2.35
N ILE A 79 12.38 -9.74 1.23
CA ILE A 79 11.09 -10.38 1.00
C ILE A 79 10.82 -11.58 1.92
N GLU A 80 11.87 -12.29 2.37
CA GLU A 80 11.73 -13.46 3.24
C GLU A 80 11.33 -13.01 4.65
N SER A 81 11.96 -11.95 5.14
CA SER A 81 11.61 -11.29 6.39
C SER A 81 10.17 -10.75 6.35
N ALA A 82 9.79 -10.10 5.25
CA ALA A 82 8.43 -9.59 5.06
C ALA A 82 7.37 -10.69 5.11
N ARG A 83 7.63 -11.85 4.49
CA ARG A 83 6.73 -13.02 4.55
C ARG A 83 6.65 -13.61 5.95
N LYS A 84 7.77 -13.66 6.67
CA LYS A 84 7.84 -14.18 8.04
C LYS A 84 7.10 -13.28 9.03
N LEU A 85 7.17 -11.96 8.85
CA LEU A 85 6.57 -10.95 9.72
C LEU A 85 5.20 -10.46 9.22
N LEU A 86 4.63 -11.10 8.19
CA LEU A 86 3.35 -10.73 7.62
C LEU A 86 2.27 -10.66 8.70
N LEU A 87 1.66 -9.48 8.83
CA LEU A 87 0.60 -9.26 9.80
C LEU A 87 -0.66 -10.04 9.39
N PRO A 88 -1.27 -10.81 10.32
CA PRO A 88 -2.52 -11.48 10.02
C PRO A 88 -3.67 -10.47 9.99
N ALA A 89 -4.49 -10.57 8.92
CA ALA A 89 -5.66 -9.75 8.67
C ALA A 89 -6.88 -10.62 8.29
N PRO A 90 -7.47 -11.37 9.24
CA PRO A 90 -8.54 -12.32 8.94
C PRO A 90 -9.87 -11.59 8.69
N GLY A 91 -10.63 -12.08 7.70
CA GLY A 91 -12.04 -11.69 7.54
C GLY A 91 -12.30 -10.35 6.85
N ASP A 92 -11.32 -9.83 6.10
CA ASP A 92 -11.59 -8.77 5.14
C ASP A 92 -12.55 -9.27 4.05
N ARG A 93 -13.74 -8.68 3.97
CA ARG A 93 -14.80 -9.10 3.04
C ARG A 93 -14.67 -8.46 1.67
N ARG A 94 -13.75 -7.51 1.50
CA ARG A 94 -13.55 -6.83 0.22
C ARG A 94 -12.85 -7.78 -0.74
N VAL A 95 -13.34 -7.84 -1.98
CA VAL A 95 -12.68 -8.63 -3.02
C VAL A 95 -11.63 -7.74 -3.71
N PRO A 96 -10.38 -8.19 -3.92
CA PRO A 96 -9.83 -9.54 -3.69
C PRO A 96 -8.86 -9.63 -2.50
N MET A 97 -9.23 -9.10 -1.32
CA MET A 97 -8.31 -8.96 -0.19
C MET A 97 -7.85 -10.29 0.40
N SER A 98 -8.70 -11.31 0.40
CA SER A 98 -8.32 -12.65 0.87
C SER A 98 -7.22 -13.25 -0.02
N GLU A 99 -7.36 -13.12 -1.34
CA GLU A 99 -6.40 -13.61 -2.31
C GLU A 99 -5.11 -12.78 -2.30
N ILE A 100 -5.20 -11.47 -2.02
CA ILE A 100 -4.04 -10.61 -1.80
C ILE A 100 -3.26 -11.07 -0.56
N LEU A 101 -3.93 -11.38 0.54
CA LEU A 101 -3.28 -11.88 1.75
C LEU A 101 -2.55 -13.20 1.52
N ASP A 102 -3.17 -14.12 0.78
CA ASP A 102 -2.52 -15.37 0.35
C ASP A 102 -1.27 -15.08 -0.51
N ARG A 103 -1.40 -14.18 -1.49
CA ARG A 103 -0.29 -13.77 -2.36
C ARG A 103 0.87 -13.12 -1.60
N LEU A 104 0.61 -12.34 -0.55
CA LEU A 104 1.62 -11.75 0.33
C LEU A 104 2.42 -12.82 1.07
N SER A 105 1.76 -13.89 1.53
CA SER A 105 2.42 -15.01 2.19
C SER A 105 3.26 -15.89 1.23
N GLY A 106 3.04 -15.74 -0.08
CA GLY A 106 3.74 -16.46 -1.12
C GLY A 106 2.89 -17.35 -2.01
N GLY A 107 1.56 -17.29 -1.85
CA GLY A 107 0.62 -17.99 -2.73
C GLY A 107 0.64 -17.49 -4.17
N ASP A 108 -0.17 -18.13 -5.01
CA ASP A 108 -0.28 -17.81 -6.43
C ASP A 108 -1.23 -16.62 -6.65
N GLY A 109 -0.82 -15.67 -7.51
CA GLY A 109 -1.62 -14.50 -7.86
C GLY A 109 -2.80 -14.78 -8.80
N THR A 110 -2.90 -15.98 -9.37
CA THR A 110 -3.99 -16.33 -10.31
C THR A 110 -5.38 -16.23 -9.68
N GLN A 111 -5.49 -16.45 -8.37
CA GLN A 111 -6.75 -16.38 -7.63
C GLN A 111 -7.32 -14.96 -7.59
N ILE A 112 -6.45 -13.94 -7.54
CA ILE A 112 -6.85 -12.52 -7.55
C ILE A 112 -7.61 -12.21 -8.85
N GLU A 113 -7.07 -12.63 -9.99
CA GLU A 113 -7.72 -12.43 -11.30
C GLU A 113 -9.03 -13.21 -11.42
N ALA A 114 -9.10 -14.43 -10.87
CA ALA A 114 -10.33 -15.21 -10.86
C ALA A 114 -11.42 -14.53 -10.01
N ALA A 115 -11.07 -14.04 -8.82
CA ALA A 115 -11.97 -13.35 -7.90
C ALA A 115 -12.55 -12.07 -8.53
N VAL A 116 -11.72 -11.26 -9.19
CA VAL A 116 -12.19 -10.06 -9.91
C VAL A 116 -13.11 -10.42 -11.08
N LYS A 117 -12.80 -11.50 -11.83
CA LYS A 117 -13.63 -11.92 -12.96
C LYS A 117 -15.02 -12.39 -12.54
N ALA A 118 -15.13 -13.05 -11.41
CA ALA A 118 -16.38 -13.58 -10.84
C ALA A 118 -17.36 -12.49 -10.37
N ILE A 119 -16.95 -11.22 -10.30
CA ILE A 119 -17.84 -10.11 -9.96
C ILE A 119 -18.67 -9.70 -11.17
N ASP A 120 -20.00 -9.80 -11.02
CA ASP A 120 -20.96 -9.38 -12.04
C ASP A 120 -21.24 -7.88 -12.01
N HIS A 121 -21.35 -7.28 -10.81
CA HIS A 121 -21.73 -5.88 -10.65
C HIS A 121 -20.60 -4.93 -11.14
N PRO A 122 -20.84 -4.05 -12.14
CA PRO A 122 -19.79 -3.28 -12.80
C PRO A 122 -18.95 -2.40 -11.87
N THR A 123 -19.59 -1.67 -10.95
CA THR A 123 -18.88 -0.79 -10.01
C THR A 123 -18.03 -1.58 -9.02
N SER A 124 -18.57 -2.71 -8.53
CA SER A 124 -17.85 -3.58 -7.60
C SER A 124 -16.65 -4.23 -8.30
N LYS A 125 -16.82 -4.61 -9.57
CA LYS A 125 -15.76 -5.15 -10.42
C LYS A 125 -14.66 -4.12 -10.66
N GLN A 126 -15.02 -2.87 -10.95
CA GLN A 126 -14.05 -1.78 -11.11
C GLN A 126 -13.26 -1.54 -9.84
N SER A 127 -13.93 -1.50 -8.68
CA SER A 127 -13.26 -1.36 -7.38
C SER A 127 -12.31 -2.52 -7.08
N ALA A 128 -12.77 -3.76 -7.27
CA ALA A 128 -11.94 -4.94 -7.07
C ALA A 128 -10.74 -4.98 -8.02
N ARG A 129 -10.93 -4.57 -9.28
CA ARG A 129 -9.84 -4.46 -10.26
C ARG A 129 -8.80 -3.43 -9.83
N PHE A 130 -9.24 -2.28 -9.35
CA PHE A 130 -8.35 -1.25 -8.82
C PHE A 130 -7.48 -1.79 -7.67
N TYR A 131 -8.10 -2.42 -6.66
CA TYR A 131 -7.34 -2.98 -5.53
C TYR A 131 -6.45 -4.14 -5.95
N ALA A 132 -6.89 -4.99 -6.88
CA ALA A 132 -6.04 -6.03 -7.47
C ALA A 132 -4.77 -5.45 -8.08
N ASP A 133 -4.91 -4.45 -8.95
CA ASP A 133 -3.78 -3.81 -9.62
C ASP A 133 -2.87 -3.08 -8.63
N LEU A 134 -3.43 -2.36 -7.65
CA LEU A 134 -2.66 -1.67 -6.62
C LEU A 134 -1.77 -2.65 -5.82
N TYR A 135 -2.36 -3.74 -5.31
CA TYR A 135 -1.62 -4.66 -4.45
C TYR A 135 -0.73 -5.63 -5.21
N LEU A 136 -1.09 -6.03 -6.44
CA LEU A 136 -0.16 -6.75 -7.31
C LEU A 136 1.07 -5.90 -7.64
N GLY A 137 0.88 -4.59 -7.88
CA GLY A 137 1.98 -3.65 -8.09
C GLY A 137 2.87 -3.51 -6.86
N LEU A 138 2.26 -3.36 -5.68
CA LEU A 138 2.96 -3.30 -4.39
C LEU A 138 3.77 -4.57 -4.12
N ILE A 139 3.18 -5.75 -4.34
CA ILE A 139 3.86 -7.04 -4.13
C ILE A 139 5.01 -7.20 -5.12
N ALA A 140 4.81 -6.84 -6.38
CA ALA A 140 5.88 -6.87 -7.38
C ALA A 140 7.04 -5.92 -7.01
N ASP A 141 6.74 -4.75 -6.42
CA ASP A 141 7.76 -3.82 -5.92
C ASP A 141 8.55 -4.41 -4.74
N ALA A 142 7.86 -5.05 -3.80
CA ALA A 142 8.50 -5.78 -2.70
C ALA A 142 9.37 -6.96 -3.19
N GLU A 143 8.97 -7.61 -4.30
CA GLU A 143 9.72 -8.71 -4.92
C GLU A 143 10.85 -8.25 -5.85
N ASN A 144 11.14 -6.95 -5.91
CA ASN A 144 12.14 -6.36 -6.82
C ASN A 144 11.90 -6.68 -8.30
N LYS A 145 10.63 -6.65 -8.72
CA LYS A 145 10.18 -6.79 -10.12
C LYS A 145 9.68 -5.45 -10.65
N PRO A 146 10.58 -4.50 -10.96
CA PRO A 146 10.21 -3.10 -11.24
C PRO A 146 9.29 -2.95 -12.45
N ASP A 147 9.47 -3.77 -13.50
CA ASP A 147 8.64 -3.72 -14.70
C ASP A 147 7.19 -4.16 -14.42
N GLU A 148 7.02 -5.23 -13.64
CA GLU A 148 5.70 -5.70 -13.21
C GLU A 148 5.04 -4.68 -12.27
N ALA A 149 5.79 -4.18 -11.29
CA ALA A 149 5.33 -3.18 -10.33
C ALA A 149 4.81 -1.93 -11.07
N GLN A 150 5.61 -1.38 -11.99
CA GLN A 150 5.23 -0.22 -12.78
C GLN A 150 4.01 -0.50 -13.66
N ARG A 151 3.92 -1.68 -14.29
CA ARG A 151 2.77 -2.05 -15.13
C ARG A 151 1.47 -2.08 -14.33
N PHE A 152 1.45 -2.75 -13.19
CA PHE A 152 0.26 -2.84 -12.36
C PHE A 152 -0.09 -1.48 -11.74
N MET A 153 0.90 -0.75 -11.24
CA MET A 153 0.68 0.54 -10.61
C MET A 153 0.15 1.60 -11.59
N ARG A 154 0.63 1.61 -12.85
CA ARG A 154 0.07 2.47 -13.90
C ARG A 154 -1.40 2.17 -14.16
N ARG A 155 -1.77 0.89 -14.25
CA ARG A 155 -3.16 0.47 -14.43
C ARG A 155 -4.05 0.89 -13.26
N ALA A 156 -3.53 0.80 -12.03
CA ALA A 156 -4.23 1.31 -10.85
C ALA A 156 -4.39 2.84 -10.90
N ALA A 157 -3.35 3.58 -11.32
CA ALA A 157 -3.34 5.04 -11.42
C ALA A 157 -4.29 5.59 -12.51
N GLU A 158 -4.53 4.83 -13.58
CA GLU A 158 -5.45 5.16 -14.68
C GLU A 158 -6.94 5.00 -14.30
N THR A 159 -7.25 4.54 -13.08
CA THR A 159 -8.62 4.43 -12.60
C THR A 159 -9.36 5.78 -12.63
N PRO A 160 -10.66 5.82 -13.00
CA PRO A 160 -11.46 7.05 -12.89
C PRO A 160 -11.86 7.37 -11.44
N MET A 161 -11.51 6.52 -10.47
CA MET A 161 -11.87 6.71 -9.06
C MET A 161 -11.12 7.90 -8.42
N THR A 162 -11.77 8.58 -7.48
CA THR A 162 -11.30 9.82 -6.83
C THR A 162 -11.21 9.71 -5.30
N HIS A 163 -11.14 8.49 -4.78
CA HIS A 163 -10.95 8.25 -3.35
C HIS A 163 -9.46 8.21 -2.97
N TYR A 164 -9.19 8.21 -1.67
CA TYR A 164 -7.84 8.28 -1.10
C TYR A 164 -6.83 7.33 -1.76
N MET A 165 -7.13 6.02 -1.82
CA MET A 165 -6.19 5.05 -2.39
C MET A 165 -5.93 5.21 -3.89
N ALA A 166 -6.88 5.78 -4.66
CA ALA A 166 -6.66 6.05 -6.08
C ALA A 166 -5.64 7.17 -6.26
N ASP A 167 -5.65 8.18 -5.38
CA ASP A 167 -4.63 9.23 -5.39
C ASP A 167 -3.27 8.68 -4.94
N VAL A 168 -3.24 7.83 -3.91
CA VAL A 168 -2.01 7.14 -3.48
C VAL A 168 -1.44 6.27 -4.61
N ALA A 169 -2.28 5.57 -5.37
CA ALA A 169 -1.83 4.77 -6.51
C ALA A 169 -1.13 5.63 -7.58
N ARG A 170 -1.62 6.85 -7.83
CA ARG A 170 -0.97 7.81 -8.75
C ARG A 170 0.39 8.27 -8.20
N VAL A 171 0.43 8.65 -6.93
CA VAL A 171 1.69 9.02 -6.25
C VAL A 171 2.70 7.87 -6.30
N TYR A 172 2.24 6.63 -6.10
CA TYR A 172 3.11 5.46 -6.16
C TYR A 172 3.60 5.18 -7.58
N ALA A 173 2.75 5.30 -8.60
CA ALA A 173 3.17 5.16 -9.99
C ALA A 173 4.29 6.16 -10.35
N ASP A 174 4.16 7.41 -9.91
CA ASP A 174 5.16 8.47 -10.11
C ASP A 174 6.45 8.19 -9.32
N HIS A 175 6.32 7.69 -8.09
CA HIS A 175 7.45 7.28 -7.26
C HIS A 175 8.27 6.16 -7.94
N LEU A 176 7.62 5.10 -8.42
CA LEU A 176 8.29 4.01 -9.13
C LEU A 176 8.95 4.47 -10.43
N GLN A 177 8.30 5.38 -11.17
CA GLN A 177 8.89 5.95 -12.38
C GLN A 177 10.16 6.77 -12.07
N SER A 178 10.12 7.59 -11.02
CA SER A 178 11.25 8.43 -10.61
C SER A 178 12.44 7.60 -10.14
N SER A 179 12.19 6.50 -9.42
CA SER A 179 13.20 5.56 -8.95
C SER A 179 13.84 4.73 -10.08
N SER A 180 13.16 4.59 -11.22
CA SER A 180 13.65 3.84 -12.39
C SER A 180 14.54 4.65 -13.35
N LYS A 181 14.57 5.99 -13.25
CA LYS A 181 15.43 6.82 -14.09
C LYS A 181 16.87 6.77 -13.56
N PRO A 182 17.88 6.47 -14.41
CA PRO A 182 19.27 6.62 -14.00
C PRO A 182 19.51 8.06 -13.58
N VAL A 183 20.15 8.27 -12.43
CA VAL A 183 20.68 9.58 -12.07
C VAL A 183 21.77 9.91 -13.10
N GLU A 184 21.44 10.75 -14.08
CA GLU A 184 22.46 11.43 -14.87
C GLU A 184 23.25 12.32 -13.90
N ARG A 185 24.45 11.85 -13.51
CA ARG A 185 25.48 12.65 -12.86
C ARG A 185 26.43 13.20 -13.90
#